data_AF-A0A0B1S166-F1
#
_entry.id   AF-A0A0B1S166-F1
#
_cell.length_a   1.000
_cell.length_b   1.000
_cell.length_c   1.000
_cell.angle_alpha   90.00
_cell.angle_beta   90.00
_cell.angle_gamma   90.00
#
_symmetry.space_group_name_H-M   'P 1'
#
loop_
_entity.id
_entity.type
_entity.pdbx_description
1 polymer ?
#
loop_
_entity_poly.entity_id
_entity_poly.type
_entity_poly.pdbx_seq_one_letter_code
_entity_poly.pdbx_strand_id
1 'polypeptide(L)'
;MLPTSLPPPNSGRYKAQELNVPSGTCADTGIVNPQYREFIMASQHANIGTSKPSRYTIVYEDEPQLSKDDIEHITHFLCHGHQFHALACGDSQ
;
A
#
# COMPACT_ATOMS: atom_id res chain seq x y z
N MET A 1 -26.89 10.78 0.01
CA MET A 1 -25.76 11.16 0.89
C MET A 1 -24.49 10.81 0.15
N LEU A 2 -23.71 11.80 -0.30
CA LEU A 2 -22.41 11.55 -0.93
C LEU A 2 -21.37 11.39 0.20
N PRO A 3 -20.46 10.40 0.16
CA PRO A 3 -19.48 10.21 1.22
C PRO A 3 -18.56 11.42 1.35
N THR A 4 -18.41 11.92 2.58
CA THR A 4 -17.68 13.14 3.00
C THR A 4 -16.16 13.11 2.74
N SER A 5 -15.64 12.07 2.09
CA SER A 5 -14.21 11.91 1.81
C SER A 5 -13.77 12.47 0.45
N LEU A 6 -14.69 12.96 -0.38
CA LEU A 6 -14.33 13.55 -1.66
C LEU A 6 -13.83 14.99 -1.45
N PRO A 7 -12.64 15.34 -1.96
CA PRO A 7 -12.17 16.72 -1.92
C PRO A 7 -13.16 17.65 -2.64
N PRO A 8 -13.20 18.94 -2.26
CA PRO A 8 -14.07 19.90 -2.91
C PRO A 8 -13.79 19.91 -4.42
N PRO A 9 -14.80 20.16 -5.27
CA PRO A 9 -14.62 20.21 -6.73
C PRO A 9 -13.75 21.41 -7.08
N ASN A 10 -12.44 21.22 -7.01
CA ASN A 10 -11.45 22.19 -7.42
C ASN A 10 -11.32 22.09 -8.95
N SER A 11 -11.14 23.22 -9.61
CA SER A 11 -11.13 23.38 -11.08
C SER A 11 -9.97 22.66 -11.81
N GLY A 12 -9.20 21.83 -11.11
CA GLY A 12 -8.21 20.90 -11.66
C GLY A 12 -8.56 19.47 -11.27
N ARG A 13 -8.48 18.54 -12.23
CA ARG A 13 -8.71 17.11 -11.96
C ARG A 13 -7.61 16.60 -11.02
N TYR A 14 -7.96 16.29 -9.76
CA TYR A 14 -7.06 15.62 -8.84
C TYR A 14 -6.55 14.31 -9.44
N LYS A 15 -5.24 14.06 -9.36
CA LYS A 15 -4.66 12.80 -9.82
C LYS A 15 -4.97 11.70 -8.81
N ALA A 16 -5.09 10.45 -9.26
CA ALA A 16 -5.27 9.32 -8.35
C ALA A 16 -4.16 9.25 -7.28
N GLN A 17 -2.93 9.62 -7.64
CA GLN A 17 -1.79 9.68 -6.72
C GLN A 17 -1.98 10.67 -5.56
N GLU A 18 -2.77 11.72 -5.74
CA GLU A 18 -3.05 12.75 -4.72
C GLU A 18 -4.19 12.34 -3.79
N LEU A 19 -5.03 11.39 -4.23
CA LEU A 19 -6.20 10.92 -3.48
C LEU A 19 -5.94 9.60 -2.74
N ASN A 20 -4.80 8.95 -2.99
CA ASN A 20 -4.42 7.69 -2.35
C ASN A 20 -3.35 7.91 -1.29
N VAL A 21 -3.26 6.94 -0.38
CA VAL A 21 -2.16 6.88 0.59
C VAL A 21 -0.81 6.74 -0.12
N PRO A 22 0.26 7.34 0.42
CA PRO A 22 1.58 7.22 -0.18
C PRO A 22 2.07 5.77 -0.15
N SER A 23 2.92 5.41 -1.12
CA SER A 23 3.59 4.11 -1.13
C SER A 23 4.43 3.93 0.13
N GLY A 24 4.37 2.74 0.72
CA GLY A 24 5.05 2.42 1.98
C GLY A 24 4.22 2.70 3.22
N THR A 25 2.98 3.21 3.07
CA THR A 25 2.06 3.33 4.22
C THR A 25 1.78 1.93 4.77
N CYS A 26 2.19 1.71 6.02
CA CYS A 26 1.94 0.49 6.77
C CYS A 26 1.03 0.76 7.97
N ALA A 27 0.15 -0.19 8.27
CA ALA A 27 -0.71 -0.19 9.44
C ALA A 27 -0.61 -1.56 10.14
N ASP A 28 -0.01 -1.56 11.31
CA ASP A 28 0.34 -2.72 12.14
C ASP A 28 -0.46 -2.78 13.46
N THR A 29 -1.32 -1.78 13.69
CA THR A 29 -2.14 -1.60 14.90
C THR A 29 -3.58 -1.19 14.57
N GLY A 30 -4.53 -1.53 15.44
CA GLY A 30 -5.93 -1.10 15.40
C GLY A 30 -6.83 -1.81 14.37
N ILE A 31 -6.43 -1.86 13.11
CA ILE A 31 -7.21 -2.43 11.99
C ILE A 31 -6.76 -3.84 11.58
N VAL A 32 -5.81 -4.38 12.34
CA VAL A 32 -5.24 -5.71 12.17
C VAL A 32 -5.68 -6.62 13.33
N ASN A 33 -5.60 -7.93 13.14
CA ASN A 33 -5.93 -8.93 14.12
C ASN A 33 -4.97 -8.81 15.32
N PRO A 34 -5.49 -8.64 16.55
CA PRO A 34 -4.65 -8.50 17.74
C PRO A 34 -3.95 -9.79 18.16
N GLN A 35 -4.41 -10.96 17.70
CA GLN A 35 -3.89 -12.27 18.07
C GLN A 35 -2.82 -12.78 17.08
N TYR A 36 -2.89 -12.37 15.82
CA TYR A 36 -1.90 -12.75 14.80
C TYR A 36 -0.89 -11.63 14.56
N ARG A 37 0.32 -12.01 14.15
CA ARG A 37 1.29 -11.04 13.68
C ARG A 37 0.97 -10.68 12.24
N GLU A 38 0.17 -9.64 12.06
CA GLU A 38 -0.23 -9.14 10.75
C GLU A 38 -0.07 -7.63 10.63
N PHE A 39 0.11 -7.20 9.38
CA PHE A 39 0.20 -5.80 8.99
C PHE A 39 -0.48 -5.60 7.63
N ILE A 40 -0.91 -4.37 7.37
CA ILE A 40 -1.50 -3.96 6.10
C ILE A 40 -0.62 -2.90 5.49
N MET A 41 -0.18 -3.09 4.26
CA MET A 41 0.74 -2.16 3.59
C MET A 41 0.29 -1.81 2.17
N ALA A 42 0.37 -0.52 1.84
CA ALA A 42 0.23 -0.03 0.47
C ALA A 42 1.61 0.09 -0.19
N SER A 43 2.07 -0.98 -0.84
CA SER A 43 3.45 -1.04 -1.35
C SER A 43 3.71 -0.28 -2.66
N GLN A 44 2.66 0.13 -3.38
CA GLN A 44 2.74 0.73 -4.72
C GLN A 44 1.86 1.97 -4.83
N HIS A 45 2.26 2.91 -5.68
CA HIS A 45 1.43 4.06 -6.02
C HIS A 45 0.29 3.66 -6.97
N ALA A 46 -0.94 4.03 -6.64
CA ALA A 46 -2.07 3.87 -7.55
C ALA A 46 -2.11 5.01 -8.56
N ASN A 47 -1.80 4.69 -9.83
CA ASN A 47 -1.83 5.67 -10.91
C ASN A 47 -3.26 5.97 -11.41
N ILE A 48 -4.19 5.04 -11.21
CA ILE A 48 -5.60 5.15 -11.60
C ILE A 48 -6.47 4.57 -10.48
N GLY A 49 -7.56 5.25 -10.15
CA GLY A 49 -8.53 4.78 -9.16
C GLY A 49 -8.00 4.81 -7.74
N THR A 50 -8.33 3.77 -6.95
CA THR A 50 -8.00 3.68 -5.52
C THR A 50 -6.99 2.55 -5.29
N SER A 51 -5.95 2.82 -4.48
CA SER A 51 -4.98 1.81 -4.08
C SER A 51 -5.67 0.74 -3.24
N LYS A 52 -5.21 -0.51 -3.39
CA LYS A 52 -5.67 -1.64 -2.58
C LYS A 52 -4.50 -2.09 -1.71
N PRO A 53 -4.47 -1.68 -0.43
CA PRO A 53 -3.46 -2.16 0.50
C PRO A 53 -3.52 -3.69 0.65
N SER A 54 -2.37 -4.33 0.73
CA SER A 54 -2.25 -5.77 0.91
C SER A 54 -2.14 -6.10 2.40
N ARG A 55 -2.87 -7.13 2.86
CA ARG A 55 -2.74 -7.67 4.22
C ARG A 55 -1.75 -8.83 4.21
N TYR A 56 -0.77 -8.76 5.10
CA TYR A 56 0.23 -9.79 5.29
C TYR A 56 0.05 -10.41 6.66
N THR A 57 -0.12 -11.72 6.69
CA THR A 57 -0.18 -12.50 7.93
C THR A 57 1.04 -13.39 8.01
N ILE A 58 1.83 -13.21 9.07
CA ILE A 58 2.98 -14.04 9.35
C ILE A 58 2.44 -15.32 10.01
N VAL A 59 2.58 -16.44 9.30
CA VAL A 59 2.11 -17.76 9.77
C VAL A 59 3.18 -18.50 10.55
N TYR A 60 4.45 -18.32 10.16
CA TYR A 60 5.60 -18.99 10.75
C TYR A 60 6.87 -18.15 10.58
N GLU A 61 7.73 -18.15 11.59
CA GLU A 61 9.08 -17.55 11.58
C GLU A 61 10.04 -18.47 12.34
N ASP A 62 11.28 -18.54 11.88
CA ASP A 62 12.37 -19.22 12.59
C ASP A 62 12.95 -18.32 13.69
N GLU A 63 13.49 -18.92 14.75
CA GLU A 63 14.14 -18.19 15.83
C GLU A 63 15.58 -17.76 15.45
N PRO A 64 16.00 -16.50 15.73
CA PRO A 64 15.25 -15.47 16.42
C PRO A 64 14.23 -14.76 15.51
N GLN A 65 13.06 -14.49 16.05
CA GLN A 65 12.01 -13.73 15.37
C GLN A 65 12.52 -12.34 14.96
N LEU A 66 12.17 -11.93 13.74
CA LEU A 66 12.49 -10.59 13.24
C LEU A 66 11.55 -9.56 13.87
N SER A 67 12.00 -8.30 13.92
CA SER A 67 11.09 -7.22 14.29
C SER A 67 10.03 -7.02 13.20
N LYS A 68 8.85 -6.52 13.57
CA LYS A 68 7.81 -6.19 12.59
C LYS A 68 8.32 -5.20 11.55
N ASP A 69 9.03 -4.16 12.00
CA ASP A 69 9.64 -3.15 11.15
C ASP A 69 10.57 -3.77 10.11
N ASP A 70 11.40 -4.75 10.47
CA ASP A 70 12.30 -5.42 9.53
C ASP A 70 11.52 -6.18 8.45
N ILE A 71 10.47 -6.92 8.84
CA ILE A 71 9.64 -7.68 7.92
C ILE A 71 8.88 -6.74 6.98
N GLU A 72 8.37 -5.63 7.50
CA GLU A 72 7.69 -4.59 6.72
C GLU A 72 8.64 -3.98 5.68
N HIS A 73 9.86 -3.60 6.09
CA HIS A 73 10.88 -3.07 5.19
C HIS A 73 11.30 -4.08 4.11
N ILE A 74 11.55 -5.34 4.48
CA ILE A 74 11.90 -6.41 3.53
C ILE A 74 10.75 -6.61 2.54
N THR A 75 9.52 -6.70 3.04
CA THR A 75 8.33 -6.89 2.19
C THR A 75 8.16 -5.71 1.22
N HIS A 76 8.36 -4.49 1.70
CA HIS A 76 8.30 -3.29 0.87
C HIS A 76 9.41 -3.31 -0.19
N PHE A 77 10.64 -3.62 0.22
CA PHE A 77 11.79 -3.69 -0.67
C PHE A 77 11.62 -4.74 -1.78
N LEU A 78 11.11 -5.93 -1.44
CA LEU A 78 10.82 -6.99 -2.43
C LEU A 78 9.78 -6.56 -3.46
N CYS A 79 8.78 -5.77 -3.04
CA CYS A 79 7.76 -5.23 -3.94
C CYS A 79 8.35 -4.24 -4.96
N HIS A 80 9.44 -3.52 -4.61
CA HIS A 80 10.16 -2.63 -5.52
C HIS A 80 11.26 -3.33 -6.32
N GLY A 81 11.85 -4.41 -5.78
CA GLY A 81 12.77 -5.27 -6.52
C GLY A 81 12.07 -6.07 -7.63
N HIS A 82 10.78 -6.36 -7.45
CA HIS A 82 9.92 -7.01 -8.45
C HIS A 82 9.30 -6.00 -9.44
N GLN A 83 10.10 -5.10 -10.01
CA GLN A 83 9.69 -4.21 -11.11
C GLN A 83 9.85 -4.90 -12.48
N PHE A 84 9.09 -5.97 -12.72
CA PHE A 84 8.85 -6.51 -14.08
C PHE A 84 7.45 -6.21 -14.61
N HIS A 85 6.71 -5.32 -13.94
CA HIS A 85 5.50 -4.73 -14.51
C HIS A 85 5.70 -3.23 -14.63
N ALA A 86 6.50 -2.86 -15.63
CA ALA A 86 6.30 -1.58 -16.30
C ALA A 86 4.86 -1.60 -16.83
N LEU A 87 3.94 -0.99 -16.08
CA LEU A 87 2.69 -0.50 -16.66
C LEU A 87 3.09 0.65 -17.58
N ALA A 88 3.62 0.29 -18.75
CA ALA A 88 3.63 1.14 -19.92
C ALA A 88 2.16 1.32 -20.32
N CYS A 89 1.48 2.27 -19.67
CA CYS A 89 0.31 2.88 -20.27
C CYS A 89 0.84 3.67 -21.46
N GLY A 90 0.70 3.09 -22.65
CA GLY A 90 1.31 3.57 -23.88
C GLY A 90 1.15 5.06 -24.09
N ASP A 91 2.28 5.71 -24.37
CA ASP A 91 2.29 6.97 -25.08
C ASP A 91 1.57 6.75 -26.41
N SER A 92 0.33 7.22 -26.49
CA SER A 92 -0.33 7.48 -27.77
C SER A 92 0.21 8.82 -28.27
N GLN A 93 1.24 8.76 -29.10
CA GLN A 93 1.55 9.76 -30.12
C GLN A 93 1.74 9.05 -31.45
#